data_AF-A0A2A2QJ49-F1
#
_entry.id   AF-A0A2A2QJ49-F1
#
_cell.length_a   1.000
_cell.length_b   1.000
_cell.length_c   1.000
_cell.angle_alpha   90.00
_cell.angle_beta   90.00
_cell.angle_gamma   90.00
#
_symmetry.space_group_name_H-M   'P 1'
#
loop_
_entity.id
_entity.type
_entity.pdbx_description
1 polymer ?
#
loop_
_entity_poly.entity_id
_entity_poly.type
_entity_poly.pdbx_seq_one_letter_code
_entity_poly.pdbx_strand_id
1 'polypeptide(L)'
;MYPDEPEDFGQPPPSRPELPPKPSMAPSWVLLGFGIGVLFIWMLPRSETPAAAGLEPAPAPVAQSVPQIAVIEAVFAEWGSAASWENDVTEVALWSSETGGYSQRFQVIRTGGMYFFRSIPRLTRPVLTRGVRDNSPLQFTESEAQRAEWIGAKNQETWRALSEAARNQAAPPPQIPGSR
;
A
#
# COMPACT_ATOMS: atom_id res chain seq x y z
N MET A 1 43.84 11.59 -82.77
CA MET A 1 43.05 10.50 -82.19
C MET A 1 43.95 9.79 -81.20
N TYR A 2 43.98 10.25 -79.96
CA TYR A 2 44.50 9.55 -78.79
C TYR A 2 43.61 9.96 -77.58
N PRO A 3 43.44 9.05 -76.61
CA PRO A 3 42.35 9.00 -75.63
C PRO A 3 42.77 9.61 -74.30
N ASP A 4 41.84 9.70 -73.33
CA ASP A 4 42.07 9.42 -71.91
C ASP A 4 40.74 9.63 -71.14
N GLU A 5 40.30 8.61 -70.41
CA GLU A 5 39.58 8.78 -69.14
C GLU A 5 40.64 8.71 -68.01
N PRO A 6 40.41 9.06 -66.71
CA PRO A 6 39.14 9.21 -65.99
C PRO A 6 39.14 10.32 -64.88
N GLU A 7 38.19 10.20 -63.93
CA GLU A 7 38.01 10.91 -62.64
C GLU A 7 37.13 12.19 -62.75
N ASP A 8 36.21 12.56 -61.85
CA ASP A 8 36.12 12.24 -60.43
C ASP A 8 34.83 12.79 -59.77
N PHE A 9 34.43 12.15 -58.66
CA PHE A 9 33.55 12.52 -57.54
C PHE A 9 32.43 13.60 -57.61
N GLY A 10 31.19 13.13 -57.36
CA GLY A 10 30.55 13.33 -56.05
C GLY A 10 29.56 14.49 -55.83
N GLN A 11 28.26 14.22 -55.96
CA GLN A 11 27.24 14.79 -55.07
C GLN A 11 25.99 13.88 -55.04
N PRO A 12 25.55 13.35 -53.87
CA PRO A 12 24.35 12.52 -53.79
C PRO A 12 23.07 13.37 -53.87
N PRO A 13 21.99 12.93 -54.55
CA PRO A 13 20.71 13.60 -54.48
C PRO A 13 20.01 13.38 -53.12
N PRO A 14 19.18 14.34 -52.67
CA PRO A 14 18.79 14.53 -51.27
C PRO A 14 17.89 13.45 -50.69
N SER A 15 18.08 13.21 -49.39
CA SER A 15 17.31 12.34 -48.51
C SER A 15 15.81 12.55 -48.65
N ARG A 16 15.08 11.46 -48.91
CA ARG A 16 13.61 11.44 -48.84
C ARG A 16 13.15 11.68 -47.39
N PRO A 17 12.08 12.44 -47.16
CA PRO A 17 11.50 12.57 -45.82
C PRO A 17 10.98 11.20 -45.35
N GLU A 18 11.48 10.78 -44.19
CA GLU A 18 11.08 9.56 -43.51
C GLU A 18 9.58 9.59 -43.19
N LEU A 19 8.87 8.53 -43.57
CA LEU A 19 7.47 8.34 -43.17
C LEU A 19 7.38 8.21 -41.64
N PRO A 20 6.36 8.81 -41.00
CA PRO A 20 6.15 8.63 -39.57
C PRO A 20 5.95 7.14 -39.24
N PRO A 21 6.55 6.64 -38.15
CA PRO A 21 6.43 5.23 -37.78
C PRO A 21 4.95 4.89 -37.55
N LYS A 22 4.46 3.84 -38.22
CA LYS A 22 3.22 3.16 -37.82
C LYS A 22 3.34 2.89 -36.31
N PRO A 23 2.46 3.42 -35.45
CA PRO A 23 2.46 3.04 -34.06
C PRO A 23 2.19 1.54 -34.02
N SER A 24 3.25 0.81 -33.67
CA SER A 24 3.26 -0.59 -33.36
C SER A 24 2.04 -0.93 -32.50
N MET A 25 1.34 -1.99 -32.89
CA MET A 25 0.34 -2.68 -32.08
C MET A 25 0.83 -2.78 -30.63
N ALA A 26 0.34 -1.88 -29.76
CA ALA A 26 0.45 -2.05 -28.33
C ALA A 26 -0.49 -3.21 -27.93
N PRO A 27 -0.12 -3.97 -26.90
CA PRO A 27 -0.18 -5.42 -26.92
C PRO A 27 -1.61 -5.94 -26.74
N SER A 28 -2.02 -6.85 -27.62
CA SER A 28 -3.27 -7.62 -27.57
C SER A 28 -3.58 -8.28 -26.22
N TRP A 29 -2.60 -8.36 -25.32
CA TRP A 29 -2.70 -8.93 -23.97
C TRP A 29 -3.40 -8.02 -22.97
N VAL A 30 -3.28 -6.70 -23.09
CA VAL A 30 -3.94 -5.77 -22.15
C VAL A 30 -5.44 -5.74 -22.40
N LEU A 31 -5.86 -5.73 -23.67
CA LEU A 31 -7.27 -5.84 -24.05
C LEU A 31 -7.87 -7.19 -23.66
N LEU A 32 -7.08 -8.28 -23.75
CA LEU A 32 -7.51 -9.60 -23.30
C LEU A 32 -7.73 -9.63 -21.77
N GLY A 33 -6.77 -9.09 -21.00
CA GLY A 33 -6.90 -8.98 -19.56
C GLY A 33 -8.09 -8.11 -19.14
N PHE A 34 -8.33 -6.99 -19.83
CA PHE A 34 -9.48 -6.13 -19.59
C PHE A 34 -10.81 -6.83 -19.90
N GLY A 35 -10.90 -7.54 -21.03
CA GLY A 35 -12.08 -8.31 -21.41
C GLY A 35 -12.44 -9.40 -20.39
N ILE A 36 -11.43 -10.13 -19.90
CA ILE A 36 -11.61 -11.16 -18.86
C ILE A 36 -12.06 -10.51 -17.54
N GLY A 37 -11.48 -9.37 -17.16
CA GLY A 37 -11.86 -8.64 -15.96
C GLY A 37 -13.31 -8.15 -15.97
N VAL A 38 -13.76 -7.57 -17.09
CA VAL A 38 -15.16 -7.12 -17.24
C VAL A 38 -16.12 -8.30 -17.21
N LEU A 39 -15.79 -9.40 -17.89
CA LEU A 39 -16.60 -10.62 -17.87
C LEU A 39 -16.71 -11.19 -16.44
N PHE A 40 -15.63 -11.18 -15.67
CA PHE A 40 -15.59 -11.64 -14.29
C PHE A 40 -16.50 -10.80 -13.37
N ILE A 41 -16.47 -9.47 -13.50
CA ILE A 41 -17.38 -8.56 -12.78
C ILE A 41 -18.84 -8.84 -13.17
N TRP A 42 -19.10 -9.16 -14.43
CA TRP A 42 -20.45 -9.44 -14.92
C TRP A 42 -20.98 -10.79 -14.45
N MET A 43 -20.09 -11.76 -14.23
CA MET A 43 -20.45 -13.10 -13.77
C MET A 43 -20.57 -13.22 -12.24
N LEU A 44 -20.14 -12.19 -11.49
CA LEU A 44 -20.34 -12.13 -10.05
C LEU A 44 -21.85 -12.02 -9.75
N PRO A 45 -22.44 -12.99 -9.03
CA PRO A 45 -23.84 -12.90 -8.63
C PRO A 45 -24.00 -11.63 -7.79
N ARG A 46 -24.89 -10.74 -8.22
CA ARG A 46 -25.28 -9.58 -7.41
C ARG A 46 -25.83 -10.14 -6.09
N SER A 47 -25.10 -9.92 -5.01
CA SER A 47 -25.64 -10.13 -3.67
C SER A 47 -26.80 -9.16 -3.51
N GLU A 48 -28.01 -9.66 -3.74
CA GLU A 48 -29.23 -8.99 -3.34
C GLU A 48 -29.14 -8.82 -1.82
N THR A 49 -28.87 -7.61 -1.35
CA THR A 49 -29.11 -7.24 0.04
C THR A 49 -30.61 -7.42 0.27
N PRO A 50 -31.07 -8.43 1.04
CA PRO A 50 -32.49 -8.56 1.29
C PRO A 50 -32.88 -7.41 2.20
N ALA A 51 -33.82 -6.59 1.72
CA ALA A 51 -34.51 -5.60 2.54
C ALA A 51 -35.07 -6.30 3.78
N ALA A 52 -34.76 -5.74 4.95
CA ALA A 52 -35.13 -6.26 6.24
C ALA A 52 -36.66 -6.49 6.34
N ALA A 53 -37.06 -7.74 6.51
CA ALA A 53 -38.33 -8.12 7.10
C ALA A 53 -38.01 -8.88 8.40
N GLY A 54 -38.50 -8.33 9.51
CA GLY A 54 -38.07 -8.71 10.85
C GLY A 54 -38.34 -10.18 11.20
N LEU A 55 -37.31 -10.82 11.71
CA LEU A 55 -37.33 -11.78 12.80
C LEU A 55 -36.00 -11.59 13.55
N GLU A 56 -36.06 -11.58 14.88
CA GLU A 56 -34.89 -11.51 15.75
C GLU A 56 -33.86 -12.57 15.31
N PRO A 57 -32.65 -12.18 14.89
CA PRO A 57 -31.71 -13.15 14.35
C PRO A 57 -31.15 -13.99 15.49
N ALA A 58 -31.54 -15.27 15.52
CA ALA A 58 -30.77 -16.30 16.20
C ALA A 58 -29.30 -16.18 15.76
N PRO A 59 -28.32 -16.34 16.68
CA PRO A 59 -26.92 -16.19 16.32
C PRO A 59 -26.59 -17.18 15.22
N ALA A 60 -26.21 -16.66 14.05
CA ALA A 60 -25.81 -17.47 12.91
C ALA A 60 -24.68 -18.42 13.35
N PRO A 61 -24.76 -19.73 13.04
CA PRO A 61 -23.65 -20.63 13.30
C PRO A 61 -22.45 -20.12 12.51
N VAL A 62 -21.42 -19.69 13.25
CA VAL A 62 -20.15 -19.30 12.67
C VAL A 62 -19.62 -20.49 11.87
N ALA A 63 -19.52 -20.34 10.54
CA ALA A 63 -18.85 -21.32 9.71
C ALA A 63 -17.40 -21.40 10.18
N GLN A 64 -17.07 -22.46 10.92
CA GLN A 64 -15.70 -22.72 11.36
C GLN A 64 -14.91 -23.24 10.16
N SER A 65 -14.48 -22.32 9.29
CA SER A 65 -13.60 -22.59 8.17
C SER A 65 -12.17 -22.75 8.67
N VAL A 66 -11.67 -24.00 8.67
CA VAL A 66 -10.29 -24.42 8.97
C VAL A 66 -9.85 -24.08 10.41
N PRO A 67 -8.94 -24.83 11.07
CA PRO A 67 -8.31 -24.37 12.30
C PRO A 67 -7.50 -23.08 12.03
N GLN A 68 -8.15 -21.92 12.08
CA GLN A 68 -7.55 -20.60 11.83
C GLN A 68 -6.37 -20.34 12.77
N ILE A 69 -6.40 -20.94 13.96
CA ILE A 69 -5.32 -20.94 14.96
C ILE A 69 -4.02 -21.54 14.39
N ALA A 70 -4.07 -22.72 13.75
CA ALA A 70 -2.87 -23.36 13.21
C ALA A 70 -2.27 -22.55 12.04
N VAL A 71 -3.12 -21.89 11.26
CA VAL A 71 -2.68 -21.01 10.17
C VAL A 71 -1.96 -19.79 10.74
N ILE A 72 -2.57 -19.09 11.71
CA ILE A 72 -1.92 -17.93 12.31
C ILE A 72 -0.62 -18.31 13.03
N GLU A 73 -0.55 -19.47 13.69
CA GLU A 73 0.68 -19.98 14.30
C GLU A 73 1.82 -20.10 13.29
N ALA A 74 1.56 -20.77 12.16
CA ALA A 74 2.56 -20.95 11.10
C ALA A 74 2.97 -19.62 10.46
N VAL A 75 2.00 -18.75 10.17
CA VAL A 75 2.27 -17.43 9.57
C VAL A 75 3.03 -16.54 10.55
N PHE A 76 2.68 -16.55 11.83
CA PHE A 76 3.34 -15.75 12.85
C PHE A 76 4.77 -16.23 13.13
N ALA A 77 5.06 -17.53 13.00
CA ALA A 77 6.43 -18.03 13.10
C ALA A 77 7.36 -17.40 12.04
N GLU A 78 6.86 -17.18 10.83
CA GLU A 78 7.63 -16.63 9.71
C GLU A 78 7.65 -15.08 9.71
N TRP A 79 6.52 -14.45 10.03
CA TRP A 79 6.34 -13.00 9.86
C TRP A 79 6.33 -12.22 11.18
N GLY A 80 6.30 -12.90 12.32
CA GLY A 80 6.13 -12.30 13.65
C GLY A 80 7.30 -11.42 14.12
N SER A 81 8.41 -11.35 13.38
CA SER A 81 9.55 -10.49 13.71
C SER A 81 9.21 -8.99 13.71
N ALA A 82 8.17 -8.59 12.98
CA ALA A 82 7.69 -7.21 12.93
C ALA A 82 6.70 -6.85 14.05
N ALA A 83 6.36 -7.80 14.92
CA ALA A 83 5.39 -7.58 15.98
C ALA A 83 5.93 -6.62 17.06
N SER A 84 5.14 -5.59 17.36
CA SER A 84 5.40 -4.69 18.49
C SER A 84 4.71 -5.22 19.75
N TRP A 85 5.50 -5.47 20.79
CA TRP A 85 5.06 -6.08 22.04
C TRP A 85 4.85 -5.04 23.12
N GLU A 86 3.77 -5.19 23.88
CA GLU A 86 3.45 -4.38 25.04
C GLU A 86 2.91 -5.31 26.14
N ASN A 87 3.59 -5.35 27.29
CA ASN A 87 3.28 -6.29 28.37
C ASN A 87 3.19 -7.76 27.89
N ASP A 88 4.10 -8.15 27.00
CA ASP A 88 4.14 -9.48 26.37
C ASP A 88 2.90 -9.84 25.53
N VAL A 89 2.12 -8.83 25.15
CA VAL A 89 0.96 -8.96 24.28
C VAL A 89 1.14 -8.14 23.01
N THR A 90 0.68 -8.69 21.90
CA THR A 90 0.54 -7.98 20.62
C THR A 90 -0.79 -8.34 19.97
N GLU A 91 -1.26 -7.48 19.06
CA GLU A 91 -2.45 -7.73 18.27
C GLU A 91 -2.06 -7.79 16.79
N VAL A 92 -2.63 -8.75 16.09
CA VAL A 92 -2.40 -8.94 14.65
C VAL A 92 -3.71 -9.25 13.95
N ALA A 93 -3.81 -8.86 12.68
CA ALA A 93 -4.86 -9.31 11.80
C ALA A 93 -4.28 -10.10 10.63
N LEU A 94 -4.86 -11.26 10.34
CA LEU A 94 -4.49 -12.14 9.25
C LEU A 94 -5.30 -11.79 8.00
N TRP A 95 -4.61 -11.74 6.86
CA TRP A 95 -5.20 -11.56 5.55
C TRP A 95 -6.08 -12.76 5.17
N SER A 96 -7.30 -12.49 4.72
CA SER A 96 -8.19 -13.50 4.15
C SER A 96 -8.39 -13.24 2.66
N SER A 97 -8.15 -14.27 1.84
CA SER A 97 -8.43 -14.26 0.41
C SER A 97 -9.93 -14.19 0.11
N GLU A 98 -10.77 -14.72 1.00
CA GLU A 98 -12.22 -14.69 0.85
C GLU A 98 -12.79 -13.27 0.96
N THR A 99 -12.28 -12.49 1.93
CA THR A 99 -12.72 -11.10 2.13
C THR A 99 -11.86 -10.08 1.40
N GLY A 100 -10.76 -10.50 0.75
CA GLY A 100 -9.79 -9.60 0.11
C GLY A 100 -9.20 -8.57 1.08
N GLY A 101 -8.99 -8.95 2.35
CA GLY A 101 -8.66 -8.01 3.42
C GLY A 101 -8.27 -8.67 4.74
N TYR A 102 -7.73 -7.87 5.65
CA TYR A 102 -7.43 -8.27 7.02
C TYR A 102 -8.71 -8.36 7.85
N SER A 103 -9.25 -9.57 8.00
CA SER A 103 -10.54 -9.81 8.64
C SER A 103 -10.45 -10.64 9.92
N GLN A 104 -9.52 -11.59 9.98
CA GLN A 104 -9.32 -12.43 11.16
C GLN A 104 -8.35 -11.73 12.12
N ARG A 105 -8.71 -11.59 13.39
CA ARG A 105 -7.94 -10.79 14.35
C ARG A 105 -7.59 -11.63 15.56
N PHE A 106 -6.34 -11.52 15.98
CA PHE A 106 -5.78 -12.31 17.05
C PHE A 106 -5.01 -11.42 18.02
N GLN A 107 -5.15 -11.74 19.29
CA GLN A 107 -4.22 -11.35 20.33
C GLN A 107 -3.18 -12.47 20.46
N VAL A 108 -1.90 -12.10 20.41
CA VAL A 108 -0.78 -13.01 20.60
C VAL A 108 -0.11 -12.67 21.91
N ILE A 109 0.02 -13.68 22.76
CA ILE A 109 0.66 -13.57 24.08
C ILE A 109 1.95 -14.37 24.02
N ARG A 110 3.08 -13.78 24.40
CA ARG A 110 4.34 -14.51 24.52
C ARG A 110 4.62 -14.83 25.99
N THR A 111 4.83 -16.10 26.30
CA THR A 111 5.16 -16.54 27.66
C THR A 111 6.13 -17.71 27.59
N GLY A 112 7.27 -17.61 28.28
CA GLY A 112 8.23 -18.72 28.39
C GLY A 112 8.76 -19.22 27.03
N GLY A 113 8.90 -18.34 26.05
CA GLY A 113 9.36 -18.69 24.69
C GLY A 113 8.30 -19.32 23.78
N MET A 114 7.05 -19.42 24.24
CA MET A 114 5.91 -19.89 23.44
C MET A 114 4.98 -18.73 23.11
N TYR A 115 4.24 -18.88 22.01
CA TYR A 115 3.21 -17.94 21.59
C TYR A 115 1.83 -18.58 21.74
N PHE A 116 0.90 -17.85 22.35
CA PHE A 116 -0.49 -18.24 22.50
C PHE A 116 -1.38 -17.30 21.70
N PHE A 117 -2.32 -17.88 20.95
CA PHE A 117 -3.17 -17.14 20.03
C PHE A 117 -4.62 -17.17 20.52
N ARG A 118 -5.24 -16.00 20.61
CA ARG A 118 -6.64 -15.84 20.98
C ARG A 118 -7.35 -14.96 19.97
N SER A 119 -8.44 -15.44 19.39
CA SER A 119 -9.26 -14.60 18.50
C SER A 119 -9.90 -13.44 19.26
N ILE A 120 -9.89 -12.26 18.65
CA ILE A 120 -10.51 -11.04 19.18
C ILE A 120 -11.47 -10.44 18.14
N PRO A 121 -12.56 -9.77 18.56
CA PRO A 121 -13.54 -9.23 17.63
C PRO A 121 -13.02 -8.05 16.81
N ARG A 122 -12.13 -7.23 17.40
CA ARG A 122 -11.53 -6.05 16.78
C ARG A 122 -10.14 -5.79 17.35
N LEU A 123 -9.28 -5.14 16.56
CA LEU A 123 -8.03 -4.58 17.07
C LEU A 123 -8.37 -3.41 17.99
N THR A 124 -7.71 -3.36 19.13
CA THR A 124 -7.80 -2.24 20.09
C THR A 124 -6.65 -1.26 19.89
N ARG A 125 -5.53 -1.73 19.32
CA ARG A 125 -4.35 -0.93 19.03
C ARG A 125 -4.35 -0.40 17.59
N PRO A 126 -3.77 0.79 17.34
CA PRO A 126 -3.61 1.33 15.99
C PRO A 126 -2.76 0.41 15.11
N VAL A 127 -3.06 0.37 13.82
CA VAL A 127 -2.31 -0.43 12.85
C VAL A 127 -0.92 0.17 12.61
N LEU A 128 0.10 -0.68 12.61
CA LEU A 128 1.47 -0.34 12.26
C LEU A 128 1.56 -0.04 10.76
N THR A 129 1.89 1.21 10.45
CA THR A 129 1.92 1.70 9.05
C THR A 129 3.31 1.67 8.43
N ARG A 130 4.35 1.32 9.21
CA ARG A 130 5.77 1.44 8.81
C ARG A 130 6.57 0.22 9.24
N GLY A 131 7.61 -0.11 8.46
CA GLY A 131 8.56 -1.18 8.82
C GLY A 131 8.04 -2.61 8.60
N VAL A 132 6.81 -2.76 8.09
CA VAL A 132 6.27 -4.04 7.65
C VAL A 132 6.61 -4.23 6.18
N ARG A 133 7.03 -5.45 5.81
CA ARG A 133 7.31 -5.80 4.41
C ARG A 133 6.04 -5.67 3.55
N ASP A 134 6.21 -5.26 2.30
CA ASP A 134 5.12 -5.26 1.33
C ASP A 134 4.55 -6.68 1.15
N ASN A 135 3.23 -6.79 0.95
CA ASN A 135 2.49 -8.06 0.86
C ASN A 135 2.57 -8.95 2.13
N SER A 136 2.77 -8.35 3.30
CA SER A 136 2.68 -9.10 4.56
C SER A 136 1.31 -9.79 4.70
N PRO A 137 1.25 -11.08 5.03
CA PRO A 137 -0.02 -11.75 5.36
C PRO A 137 -0.57 -11.28 6.72
N LEU A 138 0.24 -10.57 7.51
CA LEU A 138 -0.12 -10.03 8.82
C LEU A 138 -0.12 -8.50 8.82
N GLN A 139 -1.18 -7.94 9.38
CA GLN A 139 -1.27 -6.55 9.77
C GLN A 139 -0.97 -6.46 11.27
N PHE A 140 0.11 -5.76 11.61
CA PHE A 140 0.58 -5.57 12.99
C PHE A 140 0.00 -4.30 13.60
N THR A 141 0.02 -4.20 14.92
CA THR A 141 -0.36 -2.99 15.66
C THR A 141 0.83 -2.29 16.32
N GLU A 142 0.75 -0.97 16.47
CA GLU A 142 1.73 -0.13 17.16
C GLU A 142 1.58 -0.26 18.68
N SER A 143 2.65 -0.06 19.45
CA SER A 143 2.56 0.08 20.92
C SER A 143 2.19 1.50 21.31
N GLU A 144 1.56 1.67 22.49
CA GLU A 144 1.23 3.00 22.99
C GLU A 144 2.50 3.85 23.17
N ALA A 145 3.60 3.25 23.64
CA ALA A 145 4.88 3.92 23.78
C ALA A 145 5.42 4.46 22.45
N GLN A 146 5.46 3.62 21.40
CA GLN A 146 5.94 4.02 20.08
C GLN A 146 5.05 5.11 19.46
N ARG A 147 3.75 5.06 19.72
CA ARG A 147 2.82 6.11 19.32
C ARG A 147 3.05 7.41 20.08
N ALA A 148 3.27 7.36 21.39
CA ALA A 148 3.48 8.54 22.22
C ALA A 148 4.75 9.29 21.81
N GLU A 149 5.84 8.56 21.53
CA GLU A 149 7.07 9.11 20.97
C GLU A 149 6.80 9.83 19.64
N TRP A 150 6.01 9.21 18.76
CA TRP A 150 5.71 9.80 17.48
C TRP A 150 4.83 11.05 17.58
N ILE A 151 3.74 10.99 18.34
CA ILE A 151 2.87 12.16 18.55
C ILE A 151 3.67 13.32 19.14
N GLY A 152 4.57 13.04 20.08
CA GLY A 152 5.49 14.03 20.65
C GLY A 152 6.37 14.70 19.61
N ALA A 153 7.05 13.91 18.77
CA ALA A 153 7.94 14.43 17.73
C ALA A 153 7.18 15.25 16.66
N LYS A 154 6.03 14.77 16.16
CA LYS A 154 5.18 15.57 15.23
C LYS A 154 4.79 16.90 15.81
N ASN A 155 4.35 16.90 17.06
CA ASN A 155 3.88 18.10 17.71
C ASN A 155 5.03 19.12 17.80
N GLN A 156 6.23 18.67 18.19
CA GLN A 156 7.41 19.54 18.24
C GLN A 156 7.78 20.13 16.87
N GLU A 157 7.75 19.34 15.79
CA GLU A 157 8.00 19.82 14.43
C GLU A 157 6.95 20.85 13.99
N THR A 158 5.68 20.58 14.27
CA THR A 158 4.56 21.48 13.95
C THR A 158 4.69 22.81 14.70
N TRP A 159 5.02 22.75 16.00
CA TRP A 159 5.26 23.94 16.82
C TRP A 159 6.47 24.74 16.32
N ARG A 160 7.55 24.07 15.91
CA ARG A 160 8.72 24.73 15.31
C ARG A 160 8.35 25.47 14.03
N ALA A 161 7.66 24.81 13.11
CA ALA A 161 7.22 25.40 11.85
C ALA A 161 6.30 26.62 12.05
N LEU A 162 5.36 26.52 13.00
CA LEU A 162 4.49 27.64 13.37
C LEU A 162 5.28 28.82 13.95
N SER A 163 6.23 28.55 14.85
CA SER A 163 7.07 29.58 15.46
C SER A 163 7.98 30.27 14.44
N GLU A 164 8.49 29.52 13.46
CA GLU A 164 9.32 30.04 12.38
C GLU A 164 8.50 30.90 11.40
N ALA A 165 7.30 30.45 11.03
CA ALA A 165 6.38 31.23 10.21
C ALA A 165 5.98 32.55 10.88
N ALA A 166 5.70 32.52 12.19
CA ALA A 166 5.41 33.73 12.96
C ALA A 166 6.59 34.70 13.00
N ARG A 167 7.82 34.18 13.18
CA ARG A 167 9.04 35.01 13.14
C ARG A 167 9.26 35.63 11.77
N ASN A 168 9.03 34.88 10.69
CA ASN A 168 9.22 35.37 9.33
C ASN A 168 8.18 36.43 8.94
N GLN A 169 6.96 36.37 9.50
CA GLN A 169 5.94 37.43 9.33
C GLN A 169 6.24 38.69 10.15
N ALA A 170 6.91 38.56 11.29
CA ALA A 170 7.30 39.68 12.14
C ALA A 170 8.60 40.38 11.70
N ALA A 171 9.28 39.88 10.66
CA ALA A 171 10.48 40.51 10.13
C ALA A 171 10.10 41.82 9.40
N PRO A 172 10.68 42.98 9.80
CA PRO A 172 10.41 44.24 9.11
C PRO A 172 10.91 44.18 7.66
N PRO A 173 10.24 44.85 6.71
CA PRO A 173 10.65 44.85 5.31
C PRO A 173 12.10 45.38 5.16
N PRO A 174 12.87 44.85 4.20
CA PRO A 174 14.24 45.31 3.97
C PRO A 174 14.22 46.81 3.69
N GLN A 175 14.91 47.57 4.55
CA GLN A 175 15.08 49.00 4.38
C GLN A 175 15.93 49.21 3.11
N ILE A 176 15.29 49.64 2.02
CA ILE A 176 15.98 49.98 0.78
C ILE A 176 16.87 51.20 1.08
N PRO A 177 18.21 51.10 0.96
CA PRO A 177 19.09 52.23 1.26
C PRO A 177 18.84 53.35 0.24
N GLY A 178 18.65 54.56 0.76
CA GLY A 178 18.07 55.70 0.07
C GLY A 178 18.72 56.07 -1.26
N SER A 179 17.87 56.42 -2.22
CA SER A 179 18.27 57.24 -3.36
C SER A 179 18.15 58.71 -2.97
N ARG A 180 19.29 59.37 -3.09
CA ARG A 180 19.60 60.74 -2.74
C ARG A 180 19.00 61.73 -3.74
#